data_AF-A0A1X7GRI1-F1
#
_entry.id   AF-A0A1X7GRI1-F1
#
_cell.length_a   1.000
_cell.length_b   1.000
_cell.length_c   1.000
_cell.angle_alpha   90.00
_cell.angle_beta   90.00
_cell.angle_gamma   90.00
#
_symmetry.space_group_name_H-M   'P 1'
#
loop_
_entity.id
_entity.type
_entity.pdbx_description
1 polymer ?
#
loop_
_entity_poly.entity_id
_entity_poly.type
_entity_poly.pdbx_seq_one_letter_code
_entity_poly.pdbx_strand_id
1 'polypeptide(L)' 'MPQWLCNQLTRAFRKKDRRQIKLLNECWFFYRNSPGESSDAQ' A
#
# COMPACT_ATOMS: atom_id res chain seq x y z
N MET A 1 6.05 3.09 2.82
CA MET A 1 5.35 1.98 2.15
C MET A 1 6.41 0.95 1.75
N PRO A 2 6.23 -0.33 2.05
CA PRO A 2 7.09 -1.40 1.58
C PRO A 2 7.24 -1.38 0.06
N GLN A 3 8.38 -1.89 -0.43
CA GLN A 3 8.66 -1.95 -1.87
C GLN A 3 7.56 -2.70 -2.65
N TRP A 4 6.97 -3.74 -2.06
CA TRP A 4 5.87 -4.50 -2.67
C TRP A 4 4.65 -3.61 -2.96
N LEU A 5 4.32 -2.70 -2.04
CA LEU A 5 3.19 -1.80 -2.16
C LEU A 5 3.44 -0.70 -3.20
N CYS A 6 4.67 -0.18 -3.25
CA CYS A 6 5.10 0.75 -4.29
C CYS A 6 5.01 0.13 -5.70
N ASN A 7 5.39 -1.15 -5.83
CA ASN A 7 5.29 -1.88 -7.10
C ASN A 7 3.82 -2.10 -7.53
N GLN A 8 2.92 -2.38 -6.57
CA GLN A 8 1.49 -2.50 -6.83
C GLN A 8 0.85 -1.17 -7.25
N LEU A 9 1.17 -0.07 -6.56
CA LEU A 9 0.71 1.28 -6.92
C LEU A 9 1.22 1.70 -8.31
N THR A 10 2.48 1.41 -8.64
CA THR A 10 3.04 1.69 -9.96
C THR A 10 2.28 0.97 -11.07
N ARG A 11 1.94 -0.31 -10.86
CA ARG A 11 1.14 -1.09 -11.81
C ARG A 11 -0.28 -0.55 -11.95
N ALA A 12 -0.94 -0.22 -10.85
CA ALA A 12 -2.29 0.35 -10.83
C ALA A 12 -2.32 1.73 -11.53
N PHE A 13 -1.29 2.56 -11.30
CA PHE A 13 -1.13 3.85 -11.96
C PHE A 13 -0.98 3.71 -13.48
N ARG A 14 -0.12 2.80 -13.95
CA ARG A 14 0.03 2.52 -15.39
C ARG A 14 -1.28 2.04 -16.04
N LYS A 15 -2.09 1.28 -15.30
CA LYS A 15 -3.42 0.83 -15.73
C LYS A 15 -4.52 1.89 -15.56
N LYS A 16 -4.19 3.06 -15.00
CA LYS A 16 -5.14 4.11 -14.58
C LYS A 16 -6.28 3.58 -13.68
N ASP A 17 -6.01 2.53 -12.91
CA ASP A 17 -6.98 1.95 -11.98
C ASP A 17 -7.02 2.76 -10.68
N ARG A 18 -7.85 3.80 -10.68
CA ARG A 18 -8.05 4.68 -9.52
C ARG A 18 -8.65 3.96 -8.32
N ARG A 19 -9.42 2.88 -8.54
CA ARG A 19 -10.04 2.09 -7.46
C ARG A 19 -8.97 1.31 -6.73
N GLN A 20 -8.10 0.63 -7.48
CA GLN A 20 -6.98 -0.11 -6.91
C GLN A 20 -6.01 0.80 -6.17
N ILE A 21 -5.71 1.99 -6.70
CA ILE A 21 -4.87 2.99 -6.00
C ILE A 21 -5.50 3.42 -4.68
N LYS A 22 -6.82 3.71 -4.67
CA LYS A 22 -7.53 4.12 -3.45
C LYS A 22 -7.49 3.01 -2.38
N LEU A 23 -7.81 1.77 -2.78
CA LEU A 23 -7.78 0.62 -1.88
C LEU A 23 -6.39 0.38 -1.29
N LEU A 24 -5.34 0.38 -2.12
CA LEU A 24 -3.96 0.17 -1.68
C LEU A 24 -3.50 1.26 -0.68
N ASN A 25 -3.91 2.51 -0.92
CA ASN A 25 -3.65 3.60 0.02
C ASN A 25 -4.41 3.39 1.35
N GLU A 26 -5.69 3.04 1.30
CA GLU A 26 -6.49 2.75 2.49
C GLU A 26 -5.92 1.59 3.32
N CYS A 27 -5.52 0.49 2.67
CA CYS A 27 -4.83 -0.63 3.33
C CYS A 27 -3.54 -0.19 4.03
N TRP A 28 -2.75 0.66 3.38
CA TRP A 28 -1.52 1.19 3.98
C TRP A 28 -1.78 2.11 5.17
N PHE A 29 -2.80 2.96 5.09
CA PHE A 29 -3.19 3.80 6.22
C PHE A 29 -3.65 2.98 7.41
N PHE A 30 -4.43 1.92 7.18
CA PHE A 30 -4.84 0.99 8.24
C PHE A 30 -3.62 0.29 8.86
N TYR A 31 -2.72 -0.24 8.03
CA TYR A 31 -1.49 -0.88 8.49
C TYR A 31 -0.62 0.06 9.34
N ARG A 32 -0.44 1.32 8.91
CA ARG A 32 0.37 2.32 9.62
C ARG A 32 -0.26 2.79 10.93
N ASN A 33 -1.59 2.83 11.00
CA ASN A 33 -2.32 3.33 12.16
C ASN A 33 -2.64 2.21 13.18
N SER A 34 -2.34 0.95 12.86
CA SER A 34 -2.42 -0.15 13.81
C SER A 34 -1.23 -0.05 14.79
N PRO A 35 -1.46 0.15 16.09
CA PRO A 35 -0.39 0.33 17.08
C PRO A 35 0.36 -0.97 17.44
N GLY A 36 0.28 -2.03 16.61
CA GLY A 36 0.65 -3.39 17.02
C GLY A 36 1.57 -4.20 16.11
N GLU A 37 1.87 -3.81 14.87
CA GLU A 37 2.68 -4.67 13.96
C GLU A 37 3.72 -3.86 13.17
N SER A 38 4.64 -3.24 13.90
CA SER A 38 5.96 -2.87 13.37
C SER A 38 6.95 -4.01 13.65
N SER A 39 6.73 -5.16 13.00
CA SER A 39 7.73 -6.21 12.87
C SER A 39 7.73 -6.63 11.41
N ASP A 40 8.93 -6.83 10.85
CA ASP A 40 9.19 -7.33 9.49
C ASP A 40 9.23 -6.29 8.37
N ALA A 41 10.29 -5.49 8.40
CA ALA A 41 11.04 -5.13 7.19
C ALA A 41 12.49 -4.80 7.57
N GLN A 42 13.28 -5.84 7.83
CA GLN A 42 14.74 -5.79 7.92
C GLN A 42 15.35 -6.08 6.53
#